data_AF-A0A443YJW5-F1
#
_entry.id   AF-A0A443YJW5-F1
#
_cell.length_a   1.000
_cell.length_b   1.000
_cell.length_c   1.000
_cell.angle_alpha   90.00
_cell.angle_beta   90.00
_cell.angle_gamma   90.00
#
_symmetry.space_group_name_H-M   'P 1'
#
loop_
_entity.id
_entity.type
_entity.pdbx_description
1 polymer ?
#
loop_
_entity_poly.entity_id
_entity_poly.type
_entity_poly.pdbx_seq_one_letter_code
_entity_poly.pdbx_strand_id
1 'polypeptide(L)'
;MKRGIISTILFYLVIALPLWMFVVWFFWPKTKLVIAIVDKTVLFKTGQEHASLTWVLRNNKYSKTSKDLYKVGRDYFGFFPNKNKKYDLKGLERATDEDLEKLSRHSDMAYITDTYGIYSKEWYLAKNITERQRLLYGGLSPQDMAFLKKMKQKKKLIITEFNTFATPTSNTVARDFEQTFKIKWTGWVGKYFDSFDTVRNKELPRWLVENYKAQNNGKWPFKRSGIAFVSKSDKIVVLEYVNHLNGEVPYILTRKEGRDRYNIPKEMKYPFWFDIIQTSRSNKIISFYDLRVNDAGSKILADNNIPSQFPAIIEHYRNDYKFYYFCGDFADNPISQGGSYFKGISLFRKLFYNDDIAAERVSFFWEFYRPMINKILDDYDKDMKAEKE
;
A
#
# COMPACT_ATOMS: atom_id res chain seq x y z
N MET A 1 -11.26 53.71 -6.69
CA MET A 1 -11.94 52.85 -7.69
C MET A 1 -11.10 51.68 -8.21
N LYS A 2 -9.91 51.88 -8.80
CA LYS A 2 -9.12 50.78 -9.40
C LYS A 2 -8.74 49.64 -8.42
N ARG A 3 -8.38 49.95 -7.17
CA ARG A 3 -8.09 48.93 -6.13
C ARG A 3 -9.30 48.06 -5.75
N GLY A 4 -10.51 48.63 -5.75
CA GLY A 4 -11.74 47.88 -5.45
C GLY A 4 -12.07 46.86 -6.52
N ILE A 5 -11.99 47.27 -7.80
CA ILE A 5 -12.22 46.39 -8.96
C ILE A 5 -11.20 45.25 -8.99
N ILE A 6 -9.91 45.55 -8.75
CA ILE A 6 -8.86 44.51 -8.69
C ILE A 6 -9.13 43.51 -7.56
N SER A 7 -9.55 43.99 -6.37
CA SER A 7 -9.86 43.13 -5.24
C SER A 7 -11.07 42.24 -5.50
N THR A 8 -12.11 42.79 -6.14
CA THR A 8 -13.29 42.03 -6.57
C THR A 8 -12.94 40.97 -7.61
N ILE A 9 -12.10 41.28 -8.61
CA ILE A 9 -11.64 40.32 -9.61
C ILE A 9 -10.83 39.21 -8.95
N LEU A 10 -9.90 39.54 -8.04
CA LEU A 10 -9.08 38.57 -7.33
C LEU A 10 -9.94 37.63 -6.47
N PHE A 11 -10.96 38.17 -5.80
CA PHE A 11 -11.91 37.39 -5.02
C PHE A 11 -12.65 36.35 -5.88
N TYR A 12 -13.18 36.74 -7.03
CA TYR A 12 -13.84 35.80 -7.95
C TYR A 12 -12.87 34.78 -8.55
N LEU A 13 -11.62 35.16 -8.82
CA LEU A 13 -10.60 34.22 -9.28
C LEU A 13 -10.28 33.14 -8.24
N VAL A 14 -10.20 33.51 -6.96
CA VAL A 14 -9.97 32.56 -5.86
C VAL A 14 -11.18 31.63 -5.68
N ILE A 15 -12.41 32.15 -5.72
CA ILE A 15 -13.63 31.32 -5.61
C ILE A 15 -13.78 30.38 -6.81
N ALA A 16 -13.39 30.83 -8.01
CA ALA A 16 -13.44 30.01 -9.22
C ALA A 16 -12.28 29.00 -9.31
N LEU A 17 -11.34 28.98 -8.36
CA LEU A 17 -10.16 28.15 -8.43
C LEU A 17 -10.47 26.63 -8.55
N PRO A 18 -11.43 26.05 -7.80
CA PRO A 18 -11.82 24.66 -8.01
C PRO A 18 -12.35 24.40 -9.42
N LEU A 19 -13.14 25.33 -9.98
CA LEU A 19 -13.65 25.22 -11.35
C LEU A 19 -12.50 25.22 -12.36
N TRP A 20 -11.53 26.13 -12.22
CA TRP A 20 -10.36 26.17 -13.09
C TRP A 20 -9.51 24.89 -13.01
N MET A 21 -9.26 24.38 -11.80
CA MET A 21 -8.54 23.12 -11.62
C MET A 21 -9.23 21.93 -12.28
N PHE A 22 -10.56 21.89 -12.23
CA PHE A 22 -11.37 20.88 -12.91
C PHE A 22 -11.31 21.05 -14.43
N VAL A 23 -11.48 22.27 -14.96
CA VAL A 23 -11.41 22.56 -16.39
C VAL A 23 -10.05 22.18 -16.96
N VAL A 24 -8.95 22.57 -16.29
CA VAL A 24 -7.59 22.19 -16.68
C VAL A 24 -7.45 20.67 -16.69
N TRP A 25 -7.92 19.98 -15.65
CA TRP A 25 -7.89 18.52 -15.61
C TRP A 25 -8.74 17.88 -16.72
N PHE A 26 -9.90 18.44 -17.04
CA PHE A 26 -10.83 17.92 -18.03
C PHE A 26 -10.18 17.90 -19.43
N PHE A 27 -9.56 19.02 -19.83
CA PHE A 27 -8.88 19.17 -21.12
C PHE A 27 -7.44 18.62 -21.14
N TRP A 28 -6.86 18.26 -19.99
CA TRP A 28 -5.54 17.64 -19.95
C TRP A 28 -5.52 16.34 -20.78
N PRO A 29 -4.48 16.11 -21.61
CA PRO A 29 -4.41 14.90 -22.43
C PRO A 29 -4.29 13.64 -21.58
N LYS A 30 -4.79 12.52 -22.10
CA LYS A 30 -4.66 11.21 -21.46
C LYS A 30 -3.37 10.53 -21.93
N THR A 31 -2.67 9.88 -21.01
CA THR A 31 -1.51 9.04 -21.32
C THR A 31 -1.93 7.58 -21.24
N LYS A 32 -1.83 6.83 -22.35
CA LYS A 32 -2.14 5.41 -22.34
C LYS A 32 -1.07 4.68 -21.53
N LEU A 33 -1.49 3.97 -20.47
CA LEU A 33 -0.66 3.11 -19.65
C LEU A 33 -1.52 1.94 -19.15
N VAL A 34 -1.31 0.76 -19.70
CA VAL A 34 -2.12 -0.44 -19.42
C VAL A 34 -1.55 -1.18 -18.22
N ILE A 35 -2.11 -0.95 -17.05
CA ILE A 35 -1.74 -1.60 -15.79
C ILE A 35 -2.67 -2.80 -15.54
N ALA A 36 -2.07 -3.97 -15.30
CA ALA A 36 -2.73 -5.11 -14.71
C ALA A 36 -2.68 -5.00 -13.18
N ILE A 37 -3.79 -4.59 -12.57
CA ILE A 37 -3.95 -4.46 -11.12
C ILE A 37 -4.50 -5.77 -10.57
N VAL A 38 -3.85 -6.37 -9.59
CA VAL A 38 -4.31 -7.59 -8.88
C VAL A 38 -4.58 -7.23 -7.42
N ASP A 39 -5.80 -7.49 -6.97
CA ASP A 39 -6.27 -7.25 -5.60
C ASP A 39 -7.31 -8.32 -5.22
N LYS A 40 -6.97 -9.13 -4.21
CA LYS A 40 -7.81 -10.26 -3.78
C LYS A 40 -8.63 -9.99 -2.52
N THR A 41 -8.62 -8.76 -2.02
CA THR A 41 -9.14 -8.37 -0.69
C THR A 41 -10.34 -7.44 -0.74
N VAL A 42 -10.84 -7.10 -1.93
CA VAL A 42 -11.94 -6.14 -2.11
C VAL A 42 -13.27 -6.63 -1.51
N LEU A 43 -13.51 -6.28 -0.25
CA LEU A 43 -14.77 -6.56 0.46
C LEU A 43 -15.92 -5.62 0.06
N PHE A 44 -15.58 -4.36 -0.24
CA PHE A 44 -16.54 -3.31 -0.59
C PHE A 44 -16.21 -2.71 -1.95
N LYS A 45 -17.23 -2.20 -2.66
CA LYS A 45 -17.06 -1.55 -3.98
C LYS A 45 -16.16 -0.31 -3.97
N THR A 46 -15.84 0.21 -2.79
CA THR A 46 -14.90 1.29 -2.57
C THR A 46 -13.44 0.87 -2.79
N GLY A 47 -13.12 -0.43 -2.81
CA GLY A 47 -11.82 -1.00 -3.20
C GLY A 47 -10.63 -0.30 -2.54
N GLN A 48 -10.64 -0.25 -1.21
CA GLN A 48 -9.72 0.58 -0.41
C GLN A 48 -8.24 0.32 -0.77
N GLU A 49 -7.87 -0.95 -0.92
CA GLU A 49 -6.49 -1.42 -1.12
C GLU A 49 -5.86 -1.04 -2.47
N HIS A 50 -6.62 -0.50 -3.44
CA HIS A 50 -6.08 0.08 -4.68
C HIS A 50 -6.69 1.45 -5.02
N ALA A 51 -7.43 2.04 -4.09
CA ALA A 51 -8.06 3.34 -4.26
C ALA A 51 -7.03 4.46 -4.40
N SER A 52 -5.91 4.36 -3.68
CA SER A 52 -4.80 5.33 -3.73
C SER A 52 -4.11 5.34 -5.09
N LEU A 53 -3.77 4.15 -5.63
CA LEU A 53 -3.22 4.04 -6.97
C LEU A 53 -4.18 4.64 -7.99
N THR A 54 -5.45 4.23 -7.95
CA THR A 54 -6.45 4.71 -8.91
C THR A 54 -6.64 6.23 -8.83
N TRP A 55 -6.54 6.82 -7.64
CA TRP A 55 -6.57 8.27 -7.46
C TRP A 55 -5.42 8.92 -8.24
N VAL A 56 -4.19 8.40 -8.09
CA VAL A 56 -2.99 8.93 -8.76
C VAL A 56 -3.12 8.79 -10.27
N LEU A 57 -3.54 7.62 -10.75
CA LEU A 57 -3.77 7.37 -12.18
C LEU A 57 -4.79 8.35 -12.76
N ARG A 58 -5.89 8.61 -12.05
CA ARG A 58 -6.93 9.54 -12.49
C ARG A 58 -6.44 10.98 -12.49
N ASN A 59 -5.72 11.41 -11.46
CA ASN A 59 -5.22 12.78 -11.35
C ASN A 59 -4.19 13.10 -12.45
N ASN A 60 -3.40 12.11 -12.85
CA ASN A 60 -2.41 12.23 -13.92
C ASN A 60 -2.96 11.85 -15.32
N LYS A 61 -4.23 11.46 -15.41
CA LYS A 61 -4.91 11.08 -16.66
C LYS A 61 -4.28 9.87 -17.36
N TYR A 62 -3.75 8.91 -16.59
CA TYR A 62 -3.37 7.60 -17.10
C TYR A 62 -4.62 6.77 -17.45
N SER A 63 -4.61 6.15 -18.63
CA SER A 63 -5.77 5.47 -19.20
C SER A 63 -5.45 4.07 -19.72
N LYS A 64 -6.40 3.15 -19.55
CA LYS A 64 -6.31 1.76 -20.05
C LYS A 64 -6.54 1.65 -21.55
N THR A 65 -7.32 2.58 -22.11
CA THR A 65 -7.53 2.76 -23.55
C THR A 65 -7.21 4.21 -23.92
N SER A 66 -7.38 4.60 -25.19
CA SER A 66 -7.28 6.02 -25.58
C SER A 66 -8.33 6.91 -24.92
N LYS A 67 -9.40 6.34 -24.33
CA LYS A 67 -10.55 7.08 -23.79
C LYS A 67 -10.81 6.84 -22.30
N ASP A 68 -10.59 5.63 -21.80
CA ASP A 68 -11.09 5.23 -20.48
C ASP A 68 -10.04 5.34 -19.38
N LEU A 69 -10.37 6.09 -18.32
CA LEU A 69 -9.60 6.15 -17.08
C LEU A 69 -9.90 4.95 -16.18
N TYR A 70 -8.98 4.68 -15.26
CA TYR A 70 -9.13 3.63 -14.24
C TYR A 70 -10.27 3.90 -13.25
N LYS A 71 -11.03 2.84 -12.96
CA LYS A 71 -12.14 2.81 -12.00
C LYS A 71 -11.89 1.74 -10.95
N VAL A 72 -11.88 2.17 -9.69
CA VAL A 72 -11.61 1.33 -8.51
C VAL A 72 -12.44 0.04 -8.54
N GLY A 73 -13.77 0.11 -8.44
CA GLY A 73 -14.61 -1.09 -8.40
C GLY A 73 -14.75 -1.91 -9.69
N ARG A 74 -13.88 -1.74 -10.70
CA ARG A 74 -13.97 -2.45 -12.00
C ARG A 74 -12.64 -2.92 -12.57
N ASP A 75 -11.58 -2.15 -12.40
CA ASP A 75 -10.35 -2.29 -13.18
C ASP A 75 -9.25 -3.00 -12.38
N TYR A 76 -9.54 -4.22 -11.92
CA TYR A 76 -8.60 -5.10 -11.22
C TYR A 76 -8.92 -6.58 -11.47
N PHE A 77 -7.99 -7.48 -11.15
CA PHE A 77 -8.18 -8.93 -11.10
C PHE A 77 -8.31 -9.36 -9.65
N GLY A 78 -9.34 -10.15 -9.34
CA GLY A 78 -9.57 -10.69 -7.99
C GLY A 78 -11.03 -10.88 -7.65
N PHE A 79 -11.44 -10.44 -6.46
CA PHE A 79 -12.79 -10.66 -5.93
C PHE A 79 -13.73 -9.47 -6.19
N PHE A 80 -14.91 -9.72 -6.75
CA PHE A 80 -15.89 -8.67 -7.09
C PHE A 80 -17.17 -8.81 -6.26
N PRO A 81 -17.40 -7.92 -5.28
CA PRO A 81 -18.60 -7.99 -4.45
C PRO A 81 -19.86 -7.52 -5.19
N ASN A 82 -20.89 -8.36 -5.23
CA ASN A 82 -22.20 -8.09 -5.84
C ASN A 82 -23.31 -7.93 -4.79
N LYS A 83 -24.52 -7.53 -5.25
CA LYS A 83 -25.71 -7.43 -4.38
C LYS A 83 -26.06 -8.80 -3.78
N ASN A 84 -26.74 -8.80 -2.64
CA ASN A 84 -27.24 -10.00 -1.96
C ASN A 84 -26.15 -11.02 -1.59
N LYS A 85 -24.94 -10.55 -1.23
CA LYS A 85 -23.81 -11.39 -0.81
C LYS A 85 -23.38 -12.41 -1.87
N LYS A 86 -23.65 -12.12 -3.14
CA LYS A 86 -23.06 -12.81 -4.30
C LYS A 86 -21.74 -12.16 -4.69
N TYR A 87 -20.86 -12.89 -5.35
CA TYR A 87 -19.59 -12.37 -5.83
C TYR A 87 -19.18 -13.03 -7.14
N ASP A 88 -18.38 -12.32 -7.92
CA ASP A 88 -17.69 -12.89 -9.07
C ASP A 88 -16.20 -13.00 -8.76
N LEU A 89 -15.55 -14.05 -9.25
CA LEU A 89 -14.09 -14.19 -9.21
C LEU A 89 -13.54 -13.92 -10.60
N LYS A 90 -12.68 -12.91 -10.70
CA LYS A 90 -11.93 -12.56 -11.91
C LYS A 90 -10.44 -12.48 -11.60
N GLY A 91 -9.93 -13.42 -10.81
CA GLY A 91 -8.50 -13.56 -10.59
C GLY A 91 -7.84 -14.36 -11.71
N LEU A 92 -6.51 -14.46 -11.66
CA LEU A 92 -5.71 -15.14 -12.67
C LEU A 92 -5.66 -16.67 -12.47
N GLU A 93 -6.26 -17.22 -11.42
CA GLU A 93 -6.13 -18.65 -11.03
C GLU A 93 -6.63 -19.62 -12.10
N ARG A 94 -7.52 -19.15 -12.97
CA ARG A 94 -8.10 -19.94 -14.07
C ARG A 94 -7.51 -19.59 -15.43
N ALA A 95 -6.55 -18.66 -15.50
CA ALA A 95 -5.92 -18.26 -16.75
C ALA A 95 -5.01 -19.38 -17.28
N THR A 96 -5.08 -19.64 -18.57
CA THR A 96 -4.12 -20.53 -19.26
C THR A 96 -2.77 -19.82 -19.44
N ASP A 97 -1.70 -20.56 -19.75
CA ASP A 97 -0.41 -19.92 -20.04
C ASP A 97 -0.49 -18.93 -21.22
N GLU A 98 -1.33 -19.24 -22.22
CA GLU A 98 -1.60 -18.35 -23.36
C GLU A 98 -2.31 -17.07 -22.92
N ASP A 99 -3.28 -17.15 -22.02
CA ASP A 99 -3.95 -15.96 -21.45
C ASP A 99 -2.97 -15.08 -20.69
N LEU A 100 -2.09 -15.69 -19.89
CA LEU A 100 -1.07 -14.96 -19.13
C LEU A 100 -0.02 -14.33 -20.06
N GLU A 101 0.36 -15.02 -21.13
CA GLU A 101 1.25 -14.48 -22.15
C GLU A 101 0.61 -13.29 -22.86
N LYS A 102 -0.65 -13.41 -23.30
CA LYS A 102 -1.43 -12.30 -23.87
C LYS A 102 -1.52 -11.13 -22.90
N LEU A 103 -1.86 -11.38 -21.63
CA LEU A 103 -1.96 -10.33 -20.62
C LEU A 103 -0.61 -9.61 -20.43
N SER A 104 0.50 -10.36 -20.38
CA SER A 104 1.84 -9.79 -20.22
C SER A 104 2.31 -8.98 -21.42
N ARG A 105 1.83 -9.29 -22.63
CA ARG A 105 2.12 -8.50 -23.84
C ARG A 105 1.35 -7.19 -23.84
N HIS A 106 0.06 -7.23 -23.49
CA HIS A 106 -0.81 -6.05 -23.54
C HIS A 106 -0.69 -5.11 -22.34
N SER A 107 -0.26 -5.60 -21.18
CA SER A 107 -0.06 -4.78 -19.98
C SER A 107 1.31 -4.14 -20.03
N ASP A 108 1.39 -2.82 -19.88
CA ASP A 108 2.63 -2.07 -19.73
C ASP A 108 3.23 -2.26 -18.33
N MET A 109 2.41 -2.50 -17.31
CA MET A 109 2.84 -2.60 -15.91
C MET A 109 1.98 -3.62 -15.14
N ALA A 110 2.55 -4.23 -14.11
CA ALA A 110 1.82 -5.02 -13.11
C ALA A 110 1.83 -4.31 -11.75
N TYR A 111 0.69 -4.30 -11.07
CA TYR A 111 0.55 -3.80 -9.71
C TYR A 111 -0.19 -4.83 -8.86
N ILE A 112 0.48 -5.40 -7.85
CA ILE A 112 -0.17 -6.31 -6.89
C ILE A 112 -0.21 -5.61 -5.54
N THR A 113 -1.41 -5.36 -5.05
CA THR A 113 -1.58 -4.72 -3.73
C THR A 113 -1.63 -5.81 -2.66
N ASP A 114 -2.82 -6.17 -2.20
CA ASP A 114 -3.04 -7.17 -1.18
C ASP A 114 -3.58 -8.48 -1.77
N THR A 115 -2.97 -9.59 -1.34
CA THR A 115 -3.42 -10.94 -1.65
C THR A 115 -3.95 -11.70 -0.45
N TYR A 116 -4.05 -11.11 0.75
CA TYR A 116 -4.56 -11.73 1.98
C TYR A 116 -5.83 -12.55 1.75
N GLY A 117 -6.70 -12.00 0.91
CA GLY A 117 -7.97 -12.60 0.58
C GLY A 117 -9.14 -12.11 1.43
N ILE A 118 -10.26 -12.79 1.22
CA ILE A 118 -11.54 -12.53 1.88
C ILE A 118 -11.90 -13.76 2.70
N TYR A 119 -12.33 -13.53 3.93
CA TYR A 119 -12.74 -14.58 4.84
C TYR A 119 -14.28 -14.67 4.95
N SER A 120 -14.77 -15.88 5.24
CA SER A 120 -16.19 -16.19 5.08
C SER A 120 -17.13 -15.34 5.96
N LYS A 121 -16.80 -15.07 7.23
CA LYS A 121 -17.67 -14.24 8.08
C LYS A 121 -17.57 -12.76 7.73
N GLU A 122 -16.41 -12.25 7.35
CA GLU A 122 -16.26 -10.87 6.84
C GLU A 122 -17.22 -10.61 5.69
N TRP A 123 -17.25 -11.55 4.74
CA TRP A 123 -18.15 -11.51 3.60
C TRP A 123 -19.63 -11.57 3.98
N TYR A 124 -20.03 -12.55 4.79
CA TYR A 124 -21.44 -12.74 5.13
C TYR A 124 -21.98 -11.72 6.14
N LEU A 125 -21.11 -11.05 6.92
CA LEU A 125 -21.50 -10.01 7.87
C LEU A 125 -21.27 -8.59 7.36
N ALA A 126 -20.64 -8.43 6.18
CA ALA A 126 -20.30 -7.14 5.57
C ALA A 126 -19.59 -6.18 6.55
N LYS A 127 -18.69 -6.75 7.36
CA LYS A 127 -17.89 -6.03 8.36
C LYS A 127 -16.46 -6.54 8.27
N ASN A 128 -15.50 -5.63 8.42
CA ASN A 128 -14.11 -6.03 8.69
C ASN A 128 -14.09 -6.63 10.09
N ILE A 129 -14.04 -7.96 10.14
CA ILE A 129 -14.02 -8.72 11.39
C ILE A 129 -12.62 -9.24 11.53
N THR A 130 -11.92 -8.77 12.54
CA THR A 130 -10.51 -9.09 12.72
C THR A 130 -10.26 -10.55 13.16
N GLU A 131 -11.29 -11.35 13.44
CA GLU A 131 -11.16 -12.74 13.93
C GLU A 131 -10.70 -13.74 12.83
N ARG A 132 -9.89 -14.75 13.21
CA ARG A 132 -9.45 -15.83 12.30
C ARG A 132 -10.60 -16.66 11.78
N GLN A 133 -10.59 -16.94 10.48
CA GLN A 133 -11.73 -17.50 9.77
C GLN A 133 -11.31 -18.45 8.65
N ARG A 134 -12.30 -19.14 8.04
CA ARG A 134 -12.11 -19.91 6.82
C ARG A 134 -11.93 -18.95 5.63
N LEU A 135 -10.80 -19.06 4.94
CA LEU A 135 -10.50 -18.32 3.72
C LEU A 135 -11.50 -18.70 2.61
N LEU A 136 -12.02 -17.70 1.91
CA LEU A 136 -12.92 -17.87 0.78
C LEU A 136 -12.17 -17.74 -0.56
N TYR A 137 -11.29 -16.75 -0.66
CA TYR A 137 -10.47 -16.46 -1.83
C TYR A 137 -9.26 -15.63 -1.40
N GLY A 138 -8.04 -15.93 -1.86
CA GLY A 138 -6.82 -15.23 -1.44
C GLY A 138 -5.54 -16.01 -1.74
N GLY A 139 -4.41 -15.41 -1.38
CA GLY A 139 -3.04 -15.85 -1.62
C GLY A 139 -2.57 -15.60 -3.04
N LEU A 140 -1.27 -15.38 -3.21
CA LEU A 140 -0.64 -15.40 -4.53
C LEU A 140 -0.79 -16.81 -5.12
N SER A 141 -1.38 -16.90 -6.30
CA SER A 141 -1.53 -18.16 -7.02
C SER A 141 -0.30 -18.45 -7.87
N PRO A 142 -0.08 -19.72 -8.29
CA PRO A 142 0.94 -20.04 -9.28
C PRO A 142 0.79 -19.25 -10.59
N GLN A 143 -0.45 -18.94 -11.00
CA GLN A 143 -0.75 -18.15 -12.20
C GLN A 143 -0.36 -16.68 -12.03
N ASP A 144 -0.58 -16.08 -10.86
CA ASP A 144 -0.09 -14.73 -10.57
C ASP A 144 1.44 -14.70 -10.65
N MET A 145 2.11 -15.71 -10.08
CA MET A 145 3.57 -15.81 -10.11
C MET A 145 4.09 -16.03 -11.54
N ALA A 146 3.43 -16.87 -12.34
CA ALA A 146 3.76 -17.06 -13.75
C ALA A 146 3.59 -15.76 -14.55
N PHE A 147 2.53 -14.99 -14.30
CA PHE A 147 2.34 -13.67 -14.89
C PHE A 147 3.47 -12.70 -14.52
N LEU A 148 3.84 -12.62 -13.24
CA LEU A 148 4.95 -11.78 -12.77
C LEU A 148 6.28 -12.15 -13.42
N LYS A 149 6.57 -13.45 -13.60
CA LYS A 149 7.77 -13.91 -14.31
C LYS A 149 7.77 -13.47 -15.76
N LYS A 150 6.63 -13.55 -16.46
CA LYS A 150 6.49 -13.06 -17.84
C LYS A 150 6.67 -11.54 -17.92
N MET A 151 6.13 -10.78 -16.97
CA MET A 151 6.34 -9.32 -16.87
C MET A 151 7.82 -8.97 -16.65
N LYS A 152 8.48 -9.69 -15.73
CA LYS A 152 9.90 -9.54 -15.41
C LYS A 152 10.79 -9.87 -16.62
N GLN A 153 10.52 -10.96 -17.33
CA GLN A 153 11.24 -11.36 -18.55
C GLN A 153 11.12 -10.29 -19.64
N LYS A 154 9.96 -9.65 -19.75
CA LYS A 154 9.70 -8.54 -20.68
C LYS A 154 10.19 -7.18 -20.15
N LYS A 155 10.89 -7.16 -18.99
CA LYS A 155 11.47 -5.97 -18.36
C LYS A 155 10.47 -4.86 -18.02
N LYS A 156 9.19 -5.24 -17.92
CA LYS A 156 8.10 -4.32 -17.61
C LYS A 156 8.09 -3.99 -16.12
N LEU A 157 7.56 -2.82 -15.78
CA LEU A 157 7.46 -2.38 -14.39
C LEU A 157 6.53 -3.30 -13.60
N ILE A 158 7.02 -3.76 -12.45
CA ILE A 158 6.27 -4.51 -11.45
C ILE A 158 6.32 -3.73 -10.14
N ILE A 159 5.15 -3.43 -9.57
CA ILE A 159 5.04 -2.91 -8.20
C ILE A 159 4.23 -3.92 -7.40
N THR A 160 4.70 -4.22 -6.20
CA THR A 160 4.04 -5.13 -5.26
C THR A 160 4.06 -4.53 -3.86
N GLU A 161 3.05 -4.80 -3.05
CA GLU A 161 2.93 -4.24 -1.70
C GLU A 161 2.85 -5.34 -0.62
N PHE A 162 2.71 -4.89 0.61
CA PHE A 162 2.51 -5.72 1.79
C PHE A 162 1.47 -6.81 1.53
N ASN A 163 1.73 -8.00 2.10
CA ASN A 163 0.79 -9.12 2.06
C ASN A 163 0.54 -9.70 0.65
N THR A 164 1.44 -9.43 -0.30
CA THR A 164 1.45 -10.05 -1.64
C THR A 164 1.83 -11.54 -1.63
N PHE A 165 2.69 -12.00 -0.71
CA PHE A 165 3.19 -13.40 -0.72
C PHE A 165 3.28 -14.03 0.67
N ALA A 166 2.73 -13.35 1.68
CA ALA A 166 2.54 -13.89 3.03
C ALA A 166 1.28 -14.78 3.08
N THR A 167 0.92 -15.26 4.28
CA THR A 167 -0.31 -16.05 4.49
C THR A 167 -1.52 -15.33 3.88
N PRO A 168 -2.36 -16.00 3.06
CA PRO A 168 -2.52 -17.44 2.89
C PRO A 168 -1.78 -18.06 1.68
N THR A 169 -0.82 -17.37 1.09
CA THR A 169 -0.02 -17.88 -0.04
C THR A 169 0.69 -19.19 0.32
N SER A 170 0.69 -20.16 -0.61
CA SER A 170 1.39 -21.43 -0.39
C SER A 170 2.90 -21.23 -0.25
N ASN A 171 3.56 -22.02 0.59
CA ASN A 171 5.01 -21.92 0.80
C ASN A 171 5.83 -22.06 -0.50
N THR A 172 5.36 -22.85 -1.45
CA THR A 172 6.02 -23.03 -2.76
C THR A 172 5.99 -21.72 -3.56
N VAL A 173 4.82 -21.09 -3.66
CA VAL A 173 4.66 -19.82 -4.39
C VAL A 173 5.38 -18.67 -3.67
N ALA A 174 5.29 -18.62 -2.34
CA ALA A 174 5.99 -17.62 -1.55
C ALA A 174 7.52 -17.70 -1.76
N ARG A 175 8.10 -18.90 -1.69
CA ARG A 175 9.53 -19.11 -1.96
C ARG A 175 9.91 -18.75 -3.39
N ASP A 176 9.04 -19.04 -4.36
CA ASP A 176 9.27 -18.67 -5.76
C ASP A 176 9.30 -17.14 -5.95
N PHE A 177 8.40 -16.42 -5.28
CA PHE A 177 8.41 -14.95 -5.24
C PHE A 177 9.69 -14.41 -4.60
N GLU A 178 10.03 -14.91 -3.40
CA GLU A 178 11.24 -14.54 -2.66
C GLU A 178 12.51 -14.73 -3.51
N GLN A 179 12.64 -15.87 -4.19
CA GLN A 179 13.78 -16.17 -5.06
C GLN A 179 13.81 -15.30 -6.31
N THR A 180 12.66 -15.11 -6.97
CA THR A 180 12.55 -14.35 -8.23
C THR A 180 12.90 -12.87 -8.05
N PHE A 181 12.50 -12.28 -6.92
CA PHE A 181 12.69 -10.86 -6.62
C PHE A 181 13.78 -10.59 -5.57
N LYS A 182 14.41 -11.65 -5.04
CA LYS A 182 15.52 -11.59 -4.09
C LYS A 182 15.18 -10.80 -2.83
N ILE A 183 13.97 -11.02 -2.33
CA ILE A 183 13.47 -10.53 -1.05
C ILE A 183 13.08 -11.73 -0.18
N LYS A 184 12.95 -11.54 1.13
CA LYS A 184 12.61 -12.60 2.07
C LYS A 184 11.77 -12.06 3.22
N TRP A 185 10.62 -12.66 3.48
CA TRP A 185 9.83 -12.32 4.66
C TRP A 185 10.40 -13.04 5.89
N THR A 186 10.59 -12.32 6.99
CA THR A 186 11.09 -12.92 8.23
C THR A 186 10.02 -13.77 8.93
N GLY A 187 8.77 -13.67 8.49
CA GLY A 187 7.62 -14.27 9.16
C GLY A 187 6.93 -13.33 10.16
N TRP A 188 7.33 -12.07 10.24
CA TRP A 188 6.73 -11.06 11.13
C TRP A 188 5.97 -9.99 10.34
N VAL A 189 4.80 -9.63 10.84
CA VAL A 189 4.07 -8.41 10.49
C VAL A 189 3.85 -7.58 11.74
N GLY A 190 3.70 -6.27 11.58
CA GLY A 190 3.41 -5.35 12.68
C GLY A 190 2.37 -4.31 12.30
N LYS A 191 1.69 -3.77 13.32
CA LYS A 191 0.76 -2.66 13.19
C LYS A 191 0.77 -1.79 14.44
N TYR A 192 0.59 -0.49 14.26
CA TYR A 192 0.35 0.45 15.34
C TYR A 192 -1.11 0.44 15.80
N PHE A 193 -1.30 0.61 17.11
CA PHE A 193 -2.61 0.78 17.73
C PHE A 193 -2.59 2.03 18.62
N ASP A 194 -3.61 2.89 18.48
CA ASP A 194 -3.81 4.09 19.32
C ASP A 194 -4.00 3.78 20.81
N SER A 195 -4.44 2.56 21.13
CA SER A 195 -4.51 2.08 22.51
C SER A 195 -4.59 0.56 22.56
N PHE A 196 -3.84 -0.04 23.48
CA PHE A 196 -3.97 -1.44 23.86
C PHE A 196 -5.03 -1.68 24.95
N ASP A 197 -5.77 -0.65 25.37
CA ASP A 197 -6.88 -0.83 26.30
C ASP A 197 -8.10 -1.44 25.59
N THR A 198 -8.39 -2.69 25.91
CA THR A 198 -9.50 -3.48 25.34
C THR A 198 -10.89 -2.88 25.57
N VAL A 199 -11.04 -1.97 26.54
CA VAL A 199 -12.31 -1.27 26.79
C VAL A 199 -12.48 -0.05 25.88
N ARG A 200 -11.38 0.66 25.60
CA ARG A 200 -11.38 1.90 24.80
C ARG A 200 -11.25 1.61 23.31
N ASN A 201 -10.35 0.70 22.94
CA ASN A 201 -10.07 0.39 21.55
C ASN A 201 -10.92 -0.80 21.06
N LYS A 202 -12.02 -0.48 20.38
CA LYS A 202 -12.89 -1.49 19.76
C LYS A 202 -12.29 -2.12 18.49
N GLU A 203 -11.24 -1.52 17.92
CA GLU A 203 -10.54 -2.03 16.75
C GLU A 203 -9.43 -3.03 17.11
N LEU A 204 -9.05 -3.12 18.39
CA LEU A 204 -8.08 -4.10 18.88
C LEU A 204 -8.65 -5.52 18.73
N PRO A 205 -8.02 -6.41 17.93
CA PRO A 205 -8.56 -7.73 17.70
C PRO A 205 -8.55 -8.59 18.96
N ARG A 206 -9.66 -9.28 19.26
CA ARG A 206 -9.77 -10.18 20.42
C ARG A 206 -8.73 -11.29 20.38
N TRP A 207 -8.52 -11.91 19.22
CA TRP A 207 -7.53 -12.97 19.03
C TRP A 207 -6.11 -12.52 19.36
N LEU A 208 -5.77 -11.24 19.16
CA LEU A 208 -4.42 -10.74 19.44
C LEU A 208 -4.18 -10.71 20.95
N VAL A 209 -5.18 -10.25 21.71
CA VAL A 209 -5.16 -10.23 23.17
C VAL A 209 -5.19 -11.65 23.74
N GLU A 210 -6.07 -12.51 23.23
CA GLU A 210 -6.21 -13.90 23.67
C GLU A 210 -4.93 -14.70 23.40
N ASN A 211 -4.34 -14.59 22.21
CA ASN A 211 -3.09 -15.25 21.87
C ASN A 211 -1.94 -14.76 22.73
N TYR A 212 -1.83 -13.45 22.98
CA TYR A 212 -0.82 -12.92 23.88
C TYR A 212 -1.00 -13.48 25.30
N LYS A 213 -2.22 -13.47 25.84
CA LYS A 213 -2.53 -14.00 27.18
C LYS A 213 -2.18 -15.47 27.30
N ALA A 214 -2.52 -16.28 26.31
CA ALA A 214 -2.18 -17.70 26.26
C ALA A 214 -0.66 -17.94 26.35
N GLN A 215 0.14 -17.01 25.81
CA GLN A 215 1.61 -17.07 25.81
C GLN A 215 2.25 -16.41 27.05
N ASN A 216 1.48 -15.67 27.87
CA ASN A 216 1.99 -14.80 28.94
C ASN A 216 1.16 -14.92 30.23
N ASN A 217 0.88 -16.14 30.67
CA ASN A 217 0.23 -16.45 31.96
C ASN A 217 -1.12 -15.74 32.17
N GLY A 218 -1.90 -15.58 31.10
CA GLY A 218 -3.23 -14.95 31.15
C GLY A 218 -3.20 -13.41 31.25
N LYS A 219 -2.03 -12.77 31.22
CA LYS A 219 -1.89 -11.33 31.46
C LYS A 219 -1.93 -10.51 30.17
N TRP A 220 -2.58 -9.36 30.23
CA TRP A 220 -2.51 -8.30 29.22
C TRP A 220 -2.23 -6.97 29.94
N PRO A 221 -0.96 -6.63 30.17
CA PRO A 221 -0.60 -5.49 31.01
C PRO A 221 -0.63 -4.14 30.27
N PHE A 222 -0.99 -4.13 28.99
CA PHE A 222 -0.90 -2.94 28.12
C PHE A 222 -2.21 -2.14 28.10
N LYS A 223 -2.07 -0.81 28.05
CA LYS A 223 -3.18 0.16 28.02
C LYS A 223 -2.92 1.34 27.08
N ARG A 224 -1.67 1.72 26.83
CA ARG A 224 -1.28 2.86 26.00
C ARG A 224 -1.19 2.44 24.53
N SER A 225 -0.90 3.40 23.67
CA SER A 225 -0.59 3.15 22.26
C SER A 225 0.70 2.36 22.10
N GLY A 226 0.93 1.84 20.90
CA GLY A 226 2.19 1.20 20.54
C GLY A 226 2.05 0.22 19.38
N ILE A 227 2.97 -0.71 19.27
CA ILE A 227 3.12 -1.59 18.11
C ILE A 227 2.93 -3.04 18.56
N ALA A 228 2.05 -3.77 17.89
CA ALA A 228 1.93 -5.21 18.07
C ALA A 228 2.47 -5.94 16.83
N PHE A 229 3.27 -6.97 17.08
CA PHE A 229 3.84 -7.86 16.08
C PHE A 229 3.20 -9.23 16.18
N VAL A 230 2.99 -9.83 15.02
CA VAL A 230 2.39 -11.16 14.89
C VAL A 230 3.31 -11.98 14.00
N SER A 231 3.76 -13.12 14.50
CA SER A 231 4.56 -14.04 13.69
C SER A 231 3.66 -15.01 12.92
N LYS A 232 4.22 -15.63 11.88
CA LYS A 232 3.63 -16.77 11.17
C LYS A 232 3.34 -17.99 12.05
N SER A 233 3.94 -18.06 13.24
CA SER A 233 3.74 -19.11 14.24
C SER A 233 2.84 -18.64 15.38
N ASP A 234 2.08 -17.57 15.17
CA ASP A 234 1.12 -16.98 16.10
C ASP A 234 1.73 -16.37 17.36
N LYS A 235 3.06 -16.17 17.37
CA LYS A 235 3.74 -15.49 18.47
C LYS A 235 3.36 -14.01 18.44
N ILE A 236 2.97 -13.48 19.60
CA ILE A 236 2.62 -12.06 19.76
C ILE A 236 3.71 -11.35 20.56
N VAL A 237 4.20 -10.24 20.02
CA VAL A 237 5.13 -9.34 20.71
C VAL A 237 4.51 -7.95 20.72
N VAL A 238 4.51 -7.27 21.86
CA VAL A 238 3.91 -5.95 22.02
C VAL A 238 4.95 -4.97 22.55
N LEU A 239 5.08 -3.82 21.88
CA LEU A 239 5.86 -2.69 22.33
C LEU A 239 4.91 -1.52 22.62
N GLU A 240 4.67 -1.26 23.90
CA GLU A 240 3.87 -0.13 24.37
C GLU A 240 4.70 1.18 24.45
N TYR A 241 4.10 2.29 24.01
CA TYR A 241 4.71 3.63 24.03
C TYR A 241 5.09 4.08 25.45
N VAL A 242 6.20 4.83 25.55
CA VAL A 242 6.91 5.21 26.79
C VAL A 242 7.61 4.04 27.48
N ASN A 243 6.97 2.88 27.56
CA ASN A 243 7.56 1.70 28.22
C ASN A 243 8.66 1.07 27.35
N HIS A 244 8.45 0.97 26.04
CA HIS A 244 9.34 0.29 25.11
C HIS A 244 9.77 1.15 23.91
N LEU A 245 9.09 2.28 23.70
CA LEU A 245 9.27 3.14 22.52
C LEU A 245 9.54 4.59 22.94
N ASN A 246 10.51 5.21 22.28
CA ASN A 246 10.81 6.64 22.30
C ASN A 246 9.93 7.43 21.31
N GLY A 247 9.37 6.76 20.29
CA GLY A 247 8.39 7.32 19.36
C GLY A 247 7.10 6.50 19.36
N GLU A 248 5.95 7.16 19.32
CA GLU A 248 4.65 6.49 19.44
C GLU A 248 4.32 5.56 18.27
N VAL A 249 4.69 5.98 17.05
CA VAL A 249 4.44 5.28 15.79
C VAL A 249 5.77 4.89 15.12
N PRO A 250 5.78 3.85 14.27
CA PRO A 250 6.88 3.63 13.33
C PRO A 250 7.08 4.85 12.43
N TYR A 251 8.32 5.12 12.08
CA TYR A 251 8.67 6.15 11.10
C TYR A 251 9.34 5.54 9.88
N ILE A 252 8.99 6.03 8.69
CA ILE A 252 9.72 5.77 7.47
C ILE A 252 10.81 6.84 7.32
N LEU A 253 12.07 6.40 7.27
CA LEU A 253 13.24 7.23 7.07
C LEU A 253 13.78 7.08 5.64
N THR A 254 13.94 8.19 4.94
CA THR A 254 14.44 8.20 3.55
C THR A 254 15.78 8.92 3.45
N ARG A 255 16.76 8.24 2.83
CA ARG A 255 18.10 8.81 2.55
C ARG A 255 18.02 9.93 1.52
N LYS A 256 19.03 10.82 1.52
CA LYS A 256 19.05 12.01 0.64
C LYS A 256 18.78 11.69 -0.83
N GLU A 257 19.45 10.67 -1.37
CA GLU A 257 19.26 10.23 -2.75
C GLU A 257 17.80 9.86 -3.08
N GLY A 258 17.13 9.13 -2.18
CA GLY A 258 15.71 8.77 -2.35
C GLY A 258 14.79 9.99 -2.27
N ARG A 259 15.05 10.93 -1.35
CA ARG A 259 14.26 12.17 -1.24
C ARG A 259 14.37 13.02 -2.49
N ASP A 260 15.59 13.21 -2.97
CA ASP A 260 15.85 14.05 -4.14
C ASP A 260 15.21 13.43 -5.40
N ARG A 261 15.26 12.09 -5.54
CA ARG A 261 14.64 11.39 -6.67
C ARG A 261 13.12 11.43 -6.62
N TYR A 262 12.52 11.03 -5.50
CA TYR A 262 11.07 10.80 -5.40
C TYR A 262 10.28 11.99 -4.86
N ASN A 263 10.97 13.08 -4.46
CA ASN A 263 10.36 14.24 -3.81
C ASN A 263 9.52 13.86 -2.58
N ILE A 264 10.09 12.99 -1.74
CA ILE A 264 9.52 12.49 -0.48
C ILE A 264 10.29 13.03 0.73
N PRO A 265 9.65 13.16 1.91
CA PRO A 265 10.29 13.72 3.09
C PRO A 265 11.38 12.82 3.67
N LYS A 266 12.19 13.39 4.57
CA LYS A 266 13.21 12.63 5.33
C LYS A 266 12.60 11.63 6.28
N GLU A 267 11.46 11.98 6.84
CA GLU A 267 10.77 11.22 7.86
C GLU A 267 9.27 11.33 7.63
N MET A 268 8.57 10.21 7.80
CA MET A 268 7.12 10.12 7.67
C MET A 268 6.56 9.14 8.68
N LYS A 269 5.53 9.53 9.44
CA LYS A 269 4.82 8.63 10.36
C LYS A 269 4.14 7.51 9.57
N TYR A 270 4.12 6.31 10.14
CA TYR A 270 3.52 5.15 9.47
C TYR A 270 2.73 4.27 10.44
N PRO A 271 1.43 4.58 10.66
CA PRO A 271 0.57 3.84 11.59
C PRO A 271 -0.12 2.60 10.97
N PHE A 272 0.19 2.24 9.73
CA PHE A 272 -0.47 1.14 9.01
C PHE A 272 0.16 -0.23 9.31
N TRP A 273 -0.32 -1.27 8.62
CA TRP A 273 0.36 -2.56 8.60
C TRP A 273 1.67 -2.50 7.83
N PHE A 274 2.67 -3.24 8.32
CA PHE A 274 3.96 -3.45 7.67
C PHE A 274 4.44 -4.88 7.88
N ASP A 275 5.28 -5.36 6.96
CA ASP A 275 6.01 -6.62 7.10
C ASP A 275 7.50 -6.38 7.30
N ILE A 276 8.13 -7.35 7.94
CA ILE A 276 9.58 -7.31 8.16
C ILE A 276 10.23 -8.12 7.05
N ILE A 277 10.82 -7.39 6.09
CA ILE A 277 11.45 -7.96 4.90
C ILE A 277 12.97 -7.83 4.98
N GLN A 278 13.66 -8.83 4.46
CA GLN A 278 15.08 -8.79 4.15
C GLN A 278 15.25 -8.80 2.63
N THR A 279 16.34 -8.25 2.13
CA THR A 279 16.63 -8.28 0.69
C THR A 279 18.11 -8.49 0.41
N SER A 280 18.41 -9.09 -0.73
CA SER A 280 19.79 -9.26 -1.18
C SER A 280 20.41 -7.92 -1.61
N ARG A 281 21.75 -7.90 -1.74
CA ARG A 281 22.50 -6.73 -2.22
C ARG A 281 22.22 -6.34 -3.68
N SER A 282 21.52 -7.18 -4.44
CA SER A 282 21.13 -6.81 -5.82
C SER A 282 20.04 -5.75 -5.87
N ASN A 283 19.30 -5.58 -4.77
CA ASN A 283 18.24 -4.60 -4.66
C ASN A 283 18.73 -3.41 -3.83
N LYS A 284 18.07 -2.27 -4.04
CA LYS A 284 18.33 -1.03 -3.33
C LYS A 284 17.22 -0.77 -2.34
N ILE A 285 17.58 -0.39 -1.12
CA ILE A 285 16.60 0.05 -0.12
C ILE A 285 16.50 1.58 -0.23
N ILE A 286 15.31 2.08 -0.57
CA ILE A 286 15.05 3.52 -0.73
C ILE A 286 14.78 4.17 0.63
N SER A 287 13.97 3.50 1.43
CA SER A 287 13.52 3.95 2.75
C SER A 287 13.52 2.80 3.74
N PHE A 288 13.65 3.11 5.02
CA PHE A 288 13.68 2.16 6.13
C PHE A 288 12.57 2.49 7.11
N TYR A 289 11.97 1.49 7.74
CA TYR A 289 11.27 1.71 8.99
C TYR A 289 12.28 1.91 10.13
N ASP A 290 11.96 2.81 11.04
CA ASP A 290 12.59 2.99 12.34
C ASP A 290 11.48 2.92 13.40
N LEU A 291 11.55 1.89 14.24
CA LEU A 291 10.58 1.65 15.31
C LEU A 291 10.79 2.56 16.52
N ARG A 292 11.88 3.34 16.57
CA ARG A 292 12.19 4.28 17.67
C ARG A 292 12.14 3.60 19.05
N VAL A 293 12.70 2.40 19.19
CA VAL A 293 12.73 1.67 20.47
C VAL A 293 13.65 2.31 21.51
N ASN A 294 13.34 2.15 22.79
CA ASN A 294 14.27 2.37 23.89
C ASN A 294 15.03 1.06 24.23
N ASP A 295 15.88 1.06 25.25
CA ASP A 295 16.67 -0.13 25.63
C ASP A 295 15.81 -1.35 25.96
N ALA A 296 14.69 -1.15 26.66
CA ALA A 296 13.75 -2.21 27.01
C ALA A 296 13.08 -2.79 25.75
N GLY A 297 12.61 -1.93 24.84
CA GLY A 297 12.06 -2.35 23.56
C GLY A 297 13.08 -3.06 22.68
N SER A 298 14.32 -2.55 22.64
CA SER A 298 15.42 -3.16 21.88
C SER A 298 15.73 -4.57 22.37
N LYS A 299 15.69 -4.81 23.69
CA LYS A 299 15.85 -6.15 24.26
C LYS A 299 14.72 -7.09 23.83
N ILE A 300 13.47 -6.66 23.94
CA ILE A 300 12.30 -7.45 23.50
C ILE A 300 12.42 -7.81 22.02
N LEU A 301 12.82 -6.86 21.17
CA LEU A 301 13.01 -7.11 19.75
C LEU A 301 14.14 -8.11 19.48
N ALA A 302 15.28 -7.96 20.16
CA ALA A 302 16.43 -8.86 20.02
C ALA A 302 16.08 -10.31 20.42
N ASP A 303 15.38 -10.50 21.55
CA ASP A 303 14.92 -11.82 22.03
C ASP A 303 13.97 -12.52 21.03
N ASN A 304 13.40 -11.76 20.09
CA ASN A 304 12.48 -12.24 19.06
C ASN A 304 13.07 -12.21 17.64
N ASN A 305 14.35 -11.87 17.48
CA ASN A 305 15.02 -11.69 16.18
C ASN A 305 14.30 -10.70 15.27
N ILE A 306 13.68 -9.67 15.85
CA ILE A 306 13.05 -8.58 15.13
C ILE A 306 14.06 -7.42 15.04
N PRO A 307 14.45 -6.96 13.85
CA PRO A 307 15.30 -5.78 13.73
C PRO A 307 14.52 -4.51 14.11
N SER A 308 15.18 -3.56 14.76
CA SER A 308 14.63 -2.24 15.09
C SER A 308 14.51 -1.32 13.86
N GLN A 309 15.31 -1.60 12.82
CA GLN A 309 15.27 -0.95 11.52
C GLN A 309 15.31 -1.98 10.38
N PHE A 310 14.42 -1.83 9.40
CA PHE A 310 14.29 -2.75 8.26
C PHE A 310 13.73 -1.99 7.04
N PRO A 311 13.76 -2.58 5.83
CA PRO A 311 13.29 -1.90 4.62
C PRO A 311 11.82 -1.49 4.71
N ALA A 312 11.51 -0.29 4.22
CA ALA A 312 10.15 0.18 3.95
C ALA A 312 9.84 0.17 2.44
N ILE A 313 10.85 0.47 1.60
CA ILE A 313 10.75 0.36 0.14
C ILE A 313 12.01 -0.33 -0.38
N ILE A 314 11.82 -1.38 -1.17
CA ILE A 314 12.87 -2.10 -1.90
C ILE A 314 12.66 -1.85 -3.39
N GLU A 315 13.73 -1.45 -4.07
CA GLU A 315 13.77 -1.18 -5.51
C GLU A 315 14.74 -2.13 -6.20
N HIS A 316 14.36 -2.59 -7.38
CA HIS A 316 15.27 -3.06 -8.40
C HIS A 316 14.94 -2.36 -9.73
N TYR A 317 15.71 -1.35 -10.13
CA TYR A 317 15.46 -0.59 -11.36
C TYR A 317 16.72 -0.57 -12.22
N ARG A 318 16.87 -1.58 -13.09
CA ARG A 318 18.08 -1.83 -13.90
C ARG A 318 17.70 -2.38 -15.28
N ASN A 319 18.70 -2.58 -16.14
CA ASN A 319 18.52 -3.04 -17.53
C ASN A 319 17.96 -4.47 -17.67
N ASP A 320 18.04 -5.28 -16.61
CA ASP A 320 17.51 -6.64 -16.58
C ASP A 320 16.02 -6.68 -16.22
N TYR A 321 15.54 -5.88 -15.26
CA TYR A 321 14.12 -5.70 -14.97
C TYR A 321 13.85 -4.49 -14.05
N LYS A 322 12.57 -4.16 -13.89
CA LYS A 322 12.07 -3.03 -13.08
C LYS A 322 11.05 -3.53 -12.05
N PHE A 323 11.36 -3.39 -10.77
CA PHE A 323 10.57 -3.94 -9.65
C PHE A 323 10.61 -3.04 -8.42
N TYR A 324 9.48 -2.92 -7.74
CA TYR A 324 9.37 -2.32 -6.43
C TYR A 324 8.58 -3.23 -5.48
N TYR A 325 9.06 -3.34 -4.25
CA TYR A 325 8.32 -3.93 -3.13
C TYR A 325 8.12 -2.87 -2.05
N PHE A 326 6.87 -2.54 -1.74
CA PHE A 326 6.54 -1.69 -0.58
C PHE A 326 6.26 -2.60 0.61
N CYS A 327 7.10 -2.50 1.65
CA CYS A 327 7.02 -3.34 2.86
C CYS A 327 5.92 -2.87 3.82
N GLY A 328 4.82 -2.37 3.26
CA GLY A 328 3.73 -1.74 3.99
C GLY A 328 2.49 -1.66 3.12
N ASP A 329 1.36 -1.65 3.81
CA ASP A 329 0.05 -1.36 3.24
C ASP A 329 -0.06 0.12 2.84
N PHE A 330 0.64 0.48 1.76
CA PHE A 330 0.86 1.86 1.35
C PHE A 330 -0.34 2.43 0.59
N ALA A 331 -1.14 1.57 -0.04
CA ALA A 331 -2.31 1.94 -0.81
C ALA A 331 -3.60 2.10 0.02
N ASP A 332 -3.67 1.62 1.27
CA ASP A 332 -4.85 1.71 2.17
C ASP A 332 -5.11 3.10 2.79
N ASN A 333 -4.98 4.18 2.01
CA ASN A 333 -5.21 5.52 2.51
C ASN A 333 -6.70 5.88 2.52
N PRO A 334 -7.21 6.50 3.60
CA PRO A 334 -8.62 6.91 3.72
C PRO A 334 -8.91 8.20 2.93
N ILE A 335 -8.72 8.16 1.61
CA ILE A 335 -8.84 9.33 0.72
C ILE A 335 -10.14 9.34 -0.08
N SER A 336 -10.67 10.54 -0.31
CA SER A 336 -11.80 10.73 -1.23
C SER A 336 -11.33 10.72 -2.69
N GLN A 337 -12.07 10.01 -3.54
CA GLN A 337 -11.81 9.96 -4.99
C GLN A 337 -12.15 11.28 -5.70
N GLY A 338 -12.99 12.15 -5.11
CA GLY A 338 -13.43 13.39 -5.74
C GLY A 338 -12.28 14.36 -6.05
N GLY A 339 -11.27 14.43 -5.19
CA GLY A 339 -10.10 15.29 -5.38
C GLY A 339 -9.26 14.95 -6.60
N SER A 340 -9.34 13.72 -7.11
CA SER A 340 -8.54 13.29 -8.27
C SER A 340 -8.88 14.01 -9.58
N TYR A 341 -10.05 14.66 -9.67
CA TYR A 341 -10.50 15.42 -10.85
C TYR A 341 -9.96 16.87 -10.91
N PHE A 342 -9.13 17.28 -9.96
CA PHE A 342 -8.64 18.65 -9.86
C PHE A 342 -7.12 18.70 -10.06
N LYS A 343 -6.66 19.31 -11.17
CA LYS A 343 -5.23 19.47 -11.43
C LYS A 343 -4.65 20.49 -10.45
N GLY A 344 -3.49 20.19 -9.85
CA GLY A 344 -2.84 21.07 -8.88
C GLY A 344 -3.37 20.98 -7.44
N ILE A 345 -4.32 20.09 -7.14
CA ILE A 345 -4.90 19.94 -5.80
C ILE A 345 -3.87 19.64 -4.71
N SER A 346 -2.73 19.05 -5.06
CA SER A 346 -1.62 18.80 -4.13
C SER A 346 -0.99 20.07 -3.56
N LEU A 347 -1.20 21.24 -4.17
CA LEU A 347 -0.77 22.52 -3.59
C LEU A 347 -1.55 22.85 -2.31
N PHE A 348 -2.76 22.31 -2.18
CA PHE A 348 -3.67 22.52 -1.04
C PHE A 348 -3.69 21.33 -0.07
N ARG A 349 -2.74 20.41 -0.20
CA ARG A 349 -2.76 19.12 0.52
C ARG A 349 -2.88 19.23 2.04
N LYS A 350 -2.25 20.26 2.64
CA LYS A 350 -2.29 20.56 4.08
C LYS A 350 -3.70 20.86 4.62
N LEU A 351 -4.68 21.13 3.75
CA LEU A 351 -6.08 21.33 4.16
C LEU A 351 -6.83 20.01 4.39
N PHE A 352 -6.25 18.87 3.99
CA PHE A 352 -6.93 17.57 4.02
C PHE A 352 -6.55 16.69 5.22
N TYR A 353 -5.59 17.11 6.04
CA TYR A 353 -5.12 16.31 7.17
C TYR A 353 -4.69 17.18 8.35
N ASN A 354 -4.64 16.55 9.53
CA ASN A 354 -4.04 17.12 10.72
C ASN A 354 -2.84 16.27 11.13
N ASP A 355 -1.64 16.81 10.94
CA ASP A 355 -0.39 16.08 11.20
C ASP A 355 -0.15 15.79 12.68
N ASP A 356 -0.81 16.50 13.59
CA ASP A 356 -0.66 16.34 15.04
C ASP A 356 -1.24 15.01 15.58
N ILE A 357 -2.05 14.32 14.78
CA ILE A 357 -2.67 13.05 15.17
C ILE A 357 -1.78 11.88 14.74
N ALA A 358 -1.31 11.06 15.69
CA ALA A 358 -0.40 9.93 15.42
C ALA A 358 -0.98 8.89 14.44
N ALA A 359 -2.22 8.46 14.64
CA ALA A 359 -2.92 7.52 13.74
C ALA A 359 -3.40 8.10 12.42
N GLU A 360 -3.22 9.40 12.15
CA GLU A 360 -3.73 10.00 10.93
C GLU A 360 -2.94 9.51 9.69
N ARG A 361 -3.69 9.17 8.63
CA ARG A 361 -3.21 8.38 7.47
C ARG A 361 -3.24 9.13 6.13
N VAL A 362 -3.99 10.22 6.03
CA VAL A 362 -4.15 11.04 4.82
C VAL A 362 -2.85 11.81 4.49
N SER A 363 -2.08 12.25 5.48
CA SER A 363 -0.76 12.88 5.28
C SER A 363 0.21 11.95 4.55
N PHE A 364 0.23 10.66 4.89
CA PHE A 364 1.06 9.65 4.21
C PHE A 364 0.76 9.58 2.71
N PHE A 365 -0.52 9.61 2.33
CA PHE A 365 -0.91 9.66 0.93
C PHE A 365 -0.30 10.86 0.19
N TRP A 366 -0.44 12.05 0.76
CA TRP A 366 -0.09 13.29 0.10
C TRP A 366 1.40 13.59 0.05
N GLU A 367 2.11 13.34 1.16
CA GLU A 367 3.52 13.68 1.31
C GLU A 367 4.45 12.54 0.88
N PHE A 368 3.99 11.29 0.86
CA PHE A 368 4.85 10.13 0.62
C PHE A 368 4.39 9.26 -0.55
N TYR A 369 3.21 8.63 -0.45
CA TYR A 369 2.75 7.66 -1.46
C TYR A 369 2.56 8.29 -2.84
N ARG A 370 1.79 9.38 -2.93
CA ARG A 370 1.51 10.07 -4.20
C ARG A 370 2.78 10.55 -4.91
N PRO A 371 3.70 11.31 -4.28
CA PRO A 371 4.93 11.74 -4.96
C PRO A 371 5.80 10.55 -5.39
N MET A 372 5.91 9.49 -4.57
CA MET A 372 6.62 8.26 -4.93
C MET A 372 6.04 7.61 -6.19
N ILE A 373 4.74 7.32 -6.20
CA ILE A 373 4.08 6.68 -7.34
C ILE A 373 4.17 7.57 -8.59
N ASN A 374 3.93 8.88 -8.47
CA ASN A 374 4.08 9.81 -9.59
C ASN A 374 5.45 9.68 -10.24
N LYS A 375 6.51 9.72 -9.43
CA LYS A 375 7.87 9.63 -9.93
C LYS A 375 8.17 8.27 -10.57
N ILE A 376 7.71 7.16 -9.98
CA ILE A 376 7.88 5.82 -10.58
C ILE A 376 7.21 5.75 -11.96
N LEU A 377 5.97 6.26 -12.08
CA LEU A 377 5.22 6.27 -13.33
C LEU A 377 5.86 7.20 -14.37
N ASP A 378 6.35 8.37 -13.95
CA ASP A 378 7.03 9.33 -14.83
C ASP A 378 8.37 8.77 -15.36
N ASP A 379 9.15 8.11 -14.50
CA ASP A 379 10.40 7.46 -14.91
C ASP A 379 10.11 6.34 -15.91
N TYR A 380 9.11 5.50 -15.62
CA TYR A 380 8.76 4.40 -16.50
C TYR A 380 8.16 4.84 -17.85
N ASP A 381 7.34 5.89 -17.87
CA ASP A 381 6.82 6.47 -19.11
C ASP A 381 7.93 6.99 -20.01
N LYS A 382 9.00 7.56 -19.44
CA LYS A 382 10.19 7.98 -20.19
C LYS A 382 10.93 6.78 -20.77
N ASP A 383 11.14 5.73 -19.98
CA ASP A 383 11.79 4.50 -20.47
C ASP A 383 11.01 3.87 -21.63
N MET A 384 9.68 3.79 -21.52
CA MET A 384 8.82 3.26 -22.60
C MET A 384 8.84 4.10 -23.88
N LYS A 385 9.13 5.42 -23.78
CA LYS A 385 9.28 6.30 -24.94
C LYS A 385 10.64 6.11 -25.59
N ALA A 386 11.70 6.03 -24.78
CA ALA A 386 13.05 5.79 -25.25
C ALA A 386 13.22 4.41 -25.93
N GLU A 387 12.44 3.40 -25.54
CA GLU A 387 12.44 2.09 -26.21
C GLU A 387 11.72 2.08 -27.58
N LYS A 388 10.98 3.13 -27.93
CA LYS A 388 10.23 3.26 -29.20
C LYS A 388 10.94 4.13 -30.24
N GLU A 389 11.89 4.94 -29.80
CA GLU A 389 12.83 5.71 -30.63
C GLU A 389 14.01 4.83 -31.02
#